data_AF-A0A558CZN0-F1
#
_entry.id   AF-A0A558CZN0-F1
#
_cell.length_a   1.000
_cell.length_b   1.000
_cell.length_c   1.000
_cell.angle_alpha   90.00
_cell.angle_beta   90.00
_cell.angle_gamma   90.00
#
_symmetry.space_group_name_H-M   'P 1'
#
loop_
_entity.id
_entity.type
_entity.pdbx_description
1 polymer ?
#
loop_
_entity_poly.entity_id
_entity_poly.type
_entity_poly.pdbx_seq_one_letter_code
_entity_poly.pdbx_strand_id
1 'polypeptide(L)'
;MELSVQQKALLDKYDRRDVLGLIRAIDKIKNAPDYMSTYRRLLGQGKLSVNSARMEELASALLSELEETLDANNDRTINASYFEISEQIGKKFGTEAKNIYLTTKMPDDFITAIRQDSESSDTKKLSDDLVKEYKNALIKIEKGRRTIIELLQPYSNFPLKHATILNSEFNQIYALLRSNYKYLSVKPYLIKIAQITLGDDCAPGMHDKDETELKECNLFRDYISSGIEPSLATQISVHYAFTRLLKYIKKHQLLPEEIYSKISNQITFVLHYKGANPLSPKARKLFEDLLLQINQDEPAILRKLAATFVDEYLCAEEQMRIRHRMIESELALTNEFLKQIGPDTNQVSDENEGKIKVALEKMFCLKEVFELSTKQMQTAATKPFTELERAALSISTALSPSQLASWIKIYSILFSNANLLSHSRAIATKDQNIQLEKMRSLISDLTTYHLIQNVAQLKIVVDRSLILPEDEKVSHFKQFSEILKIKLHGLMDQDKQKDKSLREMIDELVFLNNDAAQFVIAETFTGFQDIVDAFNSSASDYFVRDKEALLKESRSLYNEICNQCLKGVIKRPITLKKGRGTEKNQEKKRSWLGKLFS
;
A
#
# COMPACT_ATOMS: atom_id res chain seq x y z
N MET A 1 39.40 -40.81 21.31
CA MET A 1 38.19 -40.68 22.15
C MET A 1 37.05 -41.33 21.38
N GLU A 2 36.30 -42.26 21.97
CA GLU A 2 35.19 -42.92 21.26
C GLU A 2 34.18 -41.89 20.73
N LEU A 3 33.67 -42.10 19.50
CA LEU A 3 32.73 -41.20 18.80
C LEU A 3 31.50 -40.87 19.66
N SER A 4 31.01 -41.86 20.41
CA SER A 4 29.90 -41.73 21.37
C SER A 4 30.16 -40.68 22.46
N VAL A 5 31.39 -40.61 22.97
CA VAL A 5 31.81 -39.65 24.00
C VAL A 5 31.91 -38.24 23.42
N GLN A 6 32.43 -38.11 22.19
CA GLN A 6 32.50 -36.84 21.47
C GLN A 6 31.09 -36.28 21.19
N GLN A 7 30.19 -37.11 20.66
CA GLN A 7 28.80 -36.73 20.37
C GLN A 7 28.04 -36.35 21.64
N LYS A 8 28.18 -37.11 22.73
CA LYS A 8 27.55 -36.79 24.02
C LYS A 8 28.03 -35.46 24.61
N ALA A 9 29.33 -35.18 24.48
CA ALA A 9 29.90 -33.91 24.95
C ALA A 9 29.41 -32.71 24.12
N LEU A 10 29.30 -32.87 22.80
CA LEU A 10 28.73 -31.85 21.92
C LEU A 10 27.24 -31.64 22.21
N LEU A 11 26.47 -32.71 22.43
CA LEU A 11 25.03 -32.66 22.69
C LEU A 11 24.69 -31.85 23.94
N ASP A 12 25.39 -32.08 25.07
CA ASP A 12 25.15 -31.29 26.29
C ASP A 12 25.39 -29.78 26.08
N LYS A 13 26.36 -29.41 25.23
CA LYS A 13 26.62 -27.99 24.91
C LYS A 13 25.63 -27.45 23.89
N TYR A 14 25.22 -28.27 22.93
CA TYR A 14 24.22 -27.93 21.94
C TYR A 14 22.87 -27.62 22.60
N ASP A 15 22.38 -28.50 23.45
CA ASP A 15 21.05 -28.35 24.08
C ASP A 15 20.98 -27.10 24.96
N ARG A 16 22.09 -26.74 25.59
CA ARG A 16 22.23 -25.50 26.38
C ARG A 16 22.52 -24.27 25.52
N ARG A 17 22.73 -24.42 24.20
CA ARG A 17 23.24 -23.37 23.29
C ARG A 17 24.52 -22.70 23.80
N ASP A 18 25.41 -23.45 24.45
CA ASP A 18 26.67 -22.93 24.99
C ASP A 18 27.72 -22.82 23.87
N VAL A 19 27.70 -21.72 23.12
CA VAL A 19 28.60 -21.45 21.98
C VAL A 19 30.07 -21.60 22.38
N LEU A 20 30.48 -21.03 23.52
CA LEU A 20 31.85 -21.17 24.03
C LEU A 20 32.18 -22.61 24.42
N GLY A 21 31.22 -23.31 25.05
CA GLY A 21 31.35 -24.72 25.37
C GLY A 21 31.55 -25.58 24.12
N LEU A 22 30.78 -25.30 23.06
CA LEU A 22 30.90 -25.96 21.76
C LEU A 22 32.27 -25.68 21.13
N ILE A 23 32.71 -24.42 21.07
CA ILE A 23 34.03 -24.05 20.56
C ILE A 23 35.13 -24.85 21.27
N ARG A 24 35.12 -24.89 22.61
CA ARG A 24 36.10 -25.65 23.39
C ARG A 24 36.02 -27.15 23.17
N ALA A 25 34.82 -27.70 22.99
CA ALA A 25 34.64 -29.12 22.72
C ALA A 25 35.18 -29.49 21.33
N ILE A 26 34.91 -28.68 20.32
CA ILE A 26 35.41 -28.88 18.95
C ILE A 26 36.93 -28.71 18.91
N ASP A 27 37.51 -27.74 19.63
CA ASP A 27 38.95 -27.59 19.77
C ASP A 27 39.60 -28.84 20.40
N LYS A 28 38.96 -29.46 21.40
CA LYS A 28 39.45 -30.72 21.99
C LYS A 28 39.39 -31.87 20.99
N ILE A 29 38.34 -31.95 20.17
CA ILE A 29 38.21 -32.97 19.11
C ILE A 29 39.31 -32.78 18.07
N LYS A 30 39.56 -31.54 17.63
CA LYS A 30 40.61 -31.24 16.64
C LYS A 30 42.02 -31.59 17.13
N ASN A 31 42.30 -31.39 18.41
CA ASN A 31 43.60 -31.67 19.01
C ASN A 31 43.72 -33.09 19.56
N ALA A 32 42.71 -33.95 19.37
CA ALA A 32 42.75 -35.33 19.81
C ALA A 32 43.67 -36.17 18.90
N PRO A 33 44.37 -37.18 19.44
CA PRO A 33 45.28 -38.03 18.64
C PRO A 33 44.58 -38.79 17.51
N ASP A 34 43.26 -39.01 17.63
CA ASP A 34 42.43 -39.70 16.66
C ASP A 34 41.67 -38.78 15.68
N TYR A 35 41.94 -37.46 15.69
CA TYR A 35 41.24 -36.47 14.85
C TYR A 35 41.22 -36.83 13.35
N MET A 36 42.31 -37.39 12.82
CA MET A 36 42.37 -37.76 11.39
C MET A 36 41.33 -38.82 11.00
N SER A 37 40.89 -39.65 11.94
CA SER A 37 39.80 -40.60 11.69
C SER A 37 38.46 -39.86 11.56
N THR A 38 38.17 -38.93 12.48
CA THR A 38 37.00 -38.03 12.44
C THR A 38 36.98 -37.18 11.17
N TYR A 39 38.12 -36.60 10.78
CA TYR A 39 38.24 -35.79 9.57
C TYR A 39 37.92 -36.60 8.30
N ARG A 40 38.53 -37.78 8.14
CA ARG A 40 38.28 -38.66 6.98
C ARG A 40 36.82 -39.14 6.93
N ARG A 41 36.20 -39.41 8.09
CA ARG A 41 34.78 -39.78 8.19
C ARG A 41 33.87 -38.66 7.69
N LEU A 42 34.06 -37.44 8.19
CA LEU A 42 33.27 -36.27 7.78
C LEU A 42 33.48 -35.92 6.30
N LEU A 43 34.70 -36.10 5.78
CA LEU A 43 35.01 -35.93 4.35
C LEU A 43 34.30 -37.01 3.51
N GLY A 44 34.34 -38.28 3.94
CA GLY A 44 33.64 -39.39 3.28
C GLY A 44 32.11 -39.24 3.29
N GLN A 45 31.55 -38.52 4.26
CA GLN A 45 30.14 -38.14 4.33
C GLN A 45 29.78 -36.90 3.49
N GLY A 46 30.77 -36.27 2.82
CA GLY A 46 30.56 -35.04 2.05
C GLY A 46 30.32 -33.78 2.90
N LYS A 47 30.50 -33.85 4.23
CA LYS A 47 30.26 -32.72 5.16
C LYS A 47 31.47 -31.78 5.28
N LEU A 48 32.65 -32.25 4.91
CA LEU A 48 33.88 -31.45 4.82
C LEU A 48 34.44 -31.50 3.41
N SER A 49 34.99 -30.38 2.95
CA SER A 49 35.75 -30.31 1.70
C SER A 49 37.19 -30.76 1.92
N VAL A 50 37.84 -31.24 0.85
CA VAL A 50 39.22 -31.78 0.86
C VAL A 50 40.26 -30.74 1.32
N ASN A 51 39.93 -29.45 1.24
CA ASN A 51 40.80 -28.33 1.64
C ASN A 51 40.33 -27.62 2.92
N SER A 52 39.43 -28.24 3.67
CA SER A 52 38.87 -27.67 4.90
C SER A 52 39.88 -27.69 6.05
N ALA A 53 40.45 -26.53 6.39
CA ALA A 53 41.34 -26.34 7.55
C ALA A 53 40.73 -25.46 8.65
N ARG A 54 39.55 -24.88 8.39
CA ARG A 54 38.93 -23.86 9.24
C ARG A 54 38.09 -24.49 10.35
N MET A 55 38.19 -23.92 11.55
CA MET A 55 37.40 -24.38 12.72
C MET A 55 35.90 -24.22 12.49
N GLU A 56 35.51 -23.19 11.74
CA GLU A 56 34.12 -22.90 11.42
C GLU A 56 33.47 -24.02 10.57
N GLU A 57 34.22 -24.57 9.62
CA GLU A 57 33.75 -25.67 8.75
C GLU A 57 33.65 -26.98 9.53
N LEU A 58 34.64 -27.26 10.39
CA LEU A 58 34.58 -28.40 11.31
C LEU A 58 33.39 -28.30 12.28
N ALA A 59 33.13 -27.10 12.81
CA ALA A 59 31.99 -26.84 13.69
C ALA A 59 30.67 -27.11 12.97
N SER A 60 30.50 -26.57 11.75
CA SER A 60 29.30 -26.78 10.95
C SER A 60 29.08 -28.27 10.62
N ALA A 61 30.13 -28.99 10.25
CA ALA A 61 30.04 -30.42 9.92
C ALA A 61 29.66 -31.29 11.13
N LEU A 62 30.26 -31.04 12.29
CA LEU A 62 29.97 -31.78 13.53
C LEU A 62 28.57 -31.46 14.08
N LEU A 63 28.13 -30.19 13.97
CA LEU A 63 26.79 -29.80 14.40
C LEU A 63 25.70 -30.37 13.49
N SER A 64 25.92 -30.36 12.17
CA SER A 64 25.01 -31.00 11.21
C SER A 64 24.88 -32.51 11.45
N GLU A 65 25.97 -33.21 11.75
CA GLU A 65 25.91 -34.63 12.13
C GLU A 65 25.11 -34.87 13.41
N LEU A 66 25.26 -33.97 14.40
CA LEU A 66 24.51 -34.05 15.64
C LEU A 66 23.00 -33.80 15.41
N GLU A 67 22.65 -32.84 14.56
CA GLU A 67 21.26 -32.55 14.19
C GLU A 67 20.61 -33.74 13.46
N GLU A 68 21.29 -34.33 12.47
CA GLU A 68 20.80 -35.53 11.77
C GLU A 68 20.56 -36.71 12.72
N THR A 69 21.45 -36.90 13.69
CA THR A 69 21.31 -37.96 14.70
C THR A 69 20.08 -37.75 15.57
N LEU A 70 19.79 -36.51 15.94
CA LEU A 70 18.64 -36.16 16.78
C LEU A 70 17.32 -36.23 16.04
N ASP A 71 17.33 -35.90 14.74
CA ASP A 71 16.16 -36.02 13.88
C ASP A 71 15.85 -37.50 13.60
N ALA A 72 16.87 -38.34 13.35
CA ALA A 72 16.70 -39.79 13.19
C ALA A 72 16.15 -40.47 14.45
N ASN A 73 16.52 -40.00 15.64
CA ASN A 73 16.10 -40.57 16.91
C ASN A 73 14.77 -40.01 17.45
N ASN A 74 14.09 -39.10 16.72
CA ASN A 74 12.87 -38.43 17.19
C ASN A 74 13.01 -37.72 18.55
N ASP A 75 14.24 -37.42 18.99
CA ASP A 75 14.51 -36.88 20.33
C ASP A 75 13.84 -35.51 20.55
N ARG A 76 13.50 -34.81 19.46
CA ARG A 76 12.93 -33.46 19.46
C ARG A 76 11.47 -33.38 19.01
N THR A 77 10.84 -34.49 18.61
CA THR A 77 9.41 -34.50 18.27
C THR A 77 8.54 -34.38 19.52
N ILE A 78 7.44 -33.62 19.39
CA ILE A 78 6.46 -33.41 20.45
C ILE A 78 5.26 -34.30 20.14
N ASN A 79 5.14 -35.41 20.87
CA ASN A 79 4.04 -36.37 20.74
C ASN A 79 2.94 -36.02 21.76
N ALA A 80 2.31 -34.86 21.58
CA ALA A 80 1.22 -34.39 22.44
C ALA A 80 0.20 -33.62 21.60
N SER A 81 -1.07 -33.62 22.02
CA SER A 81 -2.10 -32.84 21.33
C SER A 81 -1.87 -31.33 21.51
N TYR A 82 -2.37 -30.49 20.59
CA TYR A 82 -2.24 -29.03 20.71
C TYR A 82 -2.79 -28.49 22.04
N PHE A 83 -3.87 -29.07 22.58
CA PHE A 83 -4.43 -28.66 23.86
C PHE A 83 -3.52 -29.00 25.04
N GLU A 84 -2.95 -30.21 25.08
CA GLU A 84 -1.99 -30.61 26.12
C GLU A 84 -0.75 -29.71 26.12
N ILE A 85 -0.23 -29.42 24.93
CA ILE A 85 0.89 -28.51 24.74
C ILE A 85 0.53 -27.12 25.25
N SER A 86 -0.66 -26.61 24.90
CA SER A 86 -1.11 -25.29 25.34
C SER A 86 -1.25 -25.17 26.85
N GLU A 87 -1.71 -26.22 27.53
CA GLU A 87 -1.80 -26.26 29.00
C GLU A 87 -0.41 -26.24 29.64
N GLN A 88 0.55 -26.98 29.07
CA GLN A 88 1.93 -26.95 29.53
C GLN A 88 2.58 -25.58 29.32
N ILE A 89 2.31 -24.93 28.18
CA ILE A 89 2.74 -23.55 27.93
C ILE A 89 2.12 -22.61 28.96
N GLY A 90 0.81 -22.72 29.19
CA GLY A 90 0.10 -21.90 30.18
C GLY A 90 0.70 -21.99 31.58
N LYS A 91 1.03 -23.21 32.02
CA LYS A 91 1.63 -23.47 33.34
C LYS A 91 3.05 -22.91 33.48
N LYS A 92 3.86 -22.94 32.41
CA LYS A 92 5.29 -22.57 32.47
C LYS A 92 5.59 -21.13 32.02
N PHE A 93 4.83 -20.62 31.07
CA PHE A 93 5.11 -19.39 30.33
C PHE A 93 3.94 -18.38 30.39
N GLY A 94 2.83 -18.75 31.03
CA GLY A 94 1.68 -17.88 31.25
C GLY A 94 0.57 -18.01 30.21
N THR A 95 -0.56 -17.41 30.52
CA THR A 95 -1.80 -17.49 29.72
C THR A 95 -1.69 -16.82 28.35
N GLU A 96 -0.88 -15.76 28.23
CA GLU A 96 -0.71 -15.06 26.97
C GLU A 96 0.00 -15.92 25.91
N ALA A 97 1.10 -16.57 26.30
CA ALA A 97 1.82 -17.50 25.42
C ALA A 97 0.95 -18.71 25.02
N LYS A 98 0.12 -19.22 25.95
CA LYS A 98 -0.87 -20.27 25.67
C LYS A 98 -1.86 -19.82 24.60
N ASN A 99 -2.41 -18.61 24.74
CA ASN A 99 -3.41 -18.09 23.80
C ASN A 99 -2.81 -17.85 22.41
N ILE A 100 -1.59 -17.33 22.32
CA ILE A 100 -0.88 -17.15 21.04
C ILE A 100 -0.65 -18.50 20.37
N TYR A 101 -0.17 -19.50 21.12
CA TYR A 101 0.04 -20.85 20.59
C TYR A 101 -1.26 -21.45 20.04
N LEU A 102 -2.34 -21.43 20.82
CA LEU A 102 -3.64 -21.97 20.41
C LEU A 102 -4.18 -21.26 19.18
N THR A 103 -4.19 -19.92 19.19
CA THR A 103 -4.74 -19.15 18.06
C THR A 103 -3.91 -19.24 16.79
N THR A 104 -2.63 -19.62 16.88
CA THR A 104 -1.79 -19.85 15.71
C THR A 104 -1.95 -21.27 15.16
N LYS A 105 -2.07 -22.28 16.04
CA LYS A 105 -2.21 -23.70 15.64
C LYS A 105 -3.65 -24.08 15.28
N MET A 106 -4.62 -23.43 15.91
CA MET A 106 -6.05 -23.50 15.62
C MET A 106 -6.54 -22.08 15.29
N PRO A 107 -6.17 -21.57 14.10
CA PRO A 107 -6.70 -20.31 13.61
C PRO A 107 -8.22 -20.36 13.45
N ASP A 108 -8.83 -19.17 13.37
CA ASP A 108 -10.20 -19.03 12.88
C ASP A 108 -10.29 -19.34 11.38
N ASP A 109 -11.53 -19.44 10.87
CA ASP A 109 -11.81 -19.74 9.46
C ASP A 109 -11.16 -18.72 8.52
N PHE A 110 -11.05 -17.46 8.95
CA PHE A 110 -10.45 -16.38 8.17
C PHE A 110 -8.96 -16.64 7.90
N ILE A 111 -8.16 -16.84 8.95
CA ILE A 111 -6.73 -17.16 8.78
C ILE A 111 -6.54 -18.52 8.11
N THR A 112 -7.43 -19.49 8.37
CA THR A 112 -7.40 -20.80 7.69
C THR A 112 -7.54 -20.65 6.18
N ALA A 113 -8.50 -19.84 5.73
CA ALA A 113 -8.72 -19.57 4.31
C ALA A 113 -7.52 -18.86 3.65
N ILE A 114 -6.88 -17.93 4.35
CA ILE A 114 -5.67 -17.24 3.85
C ILE A 114 -4.49 -18.21 3.70
N ARG A 115 -4.31 -19.14 4.63
CA ARG A 115 -3.25 -20.15 4.56
C ARG A 115 -3.44 -21.13 3.41
N GLN A 116 -4.69 -21.44 3.07
CA GLN A 116 -5.01 -22.35 1.95
C GLN A 116 -4.81 -21.67 0.59
N ASP A 117 -5.14 -20.39 0.49
CA ASP A 117 -5.00 -19.62 -0.73
C ASP A 117 -4.68 -18.16 -0.39
N SER A 118 -3.40 -17.78 -0.45
CA SER A 118 -2.93 -16.43 -0.13
C SER A 118 -2.76 -15.54 -1.36
N GLU A 119 -2.85 -16.11 -2.56
CA GLU A 119 -2.61 -15.39 -3.82
C GLU A 119 -3.91 -14.99 -4.52
N SER A 120 -5.02 -15.70 -4.27
CA SER A 120 -6.33 -15.29 -4.75
C SER A 120 -6.87 -14.10 -3.97
N SER A 121 -7.64 -13.25 -4.66
CA SER A 121 -8.52 -12.28 -3.99
C SER A 121 -9.64 -12.99 -3.23
N ASP A 122 -10.24 -12.27 -2.29
CA ASP A 122 -11.51 -12.70 -1.70
C ASP A 122 -12.65 -12.55 -2.71
N THR A 123 -13.54 -13.55 -2.75
CA THR A 123 -14.76 -13.49 -3.58
C THR A 123 -15.79 -12.48 -3.06
N LYS A 124 -15.58 -11.94 -1.86
CA LYS A 124 -16.44 -10.93 -1.24
C LYS A 124 -15.96 -9.54 -1.65
N LYS A 125 -16.91 -8.64 -1.93
CA LYS A 125 -16.63 -7.20 -2.07
C LYS A 125 -15.95 -6.72 -0.79
N LEU A 126 -14.90 -5.91 -0.92
CA LEU A 126 -14.16 -5.29 0.16
C LEU A 126 -15.09 -4.37 0.94
N SER A 127 -15.56 -4.90 2.07
CA SER A 127 -16.37 -4.16 3.02
C SER A 127 -15.49 -3.60 4.13
N ASP A 128 -15.98 -2.57 4.81
CA ASP A 128 -15.31 -2.03 6.00
C ASP A 128 -15.11 -3.09 7.08
N ASP A 129 -15.99 -4.10 7.13
CA ASP A 129 -15.89 -5.22 8.06
C ASP A 129 -14.79 -6.21 7.66
N LEU A 130 -14.68 -6.57 6.37
CA LEU A 130 -13.60 -7.41 5.87
C LEU A 130 -12.24 -6.75 6.14
N VAL A 131 -12.16 -5.44 5.86
CA VAL A 131 -10.97 -4.63 6.12
C VAL A 131 -10.60 -4.61 7.61
N LYS A 132 -11.59 -4.52 8.51
CA LYS A 132 -11.37 -4.65 9.97
C LYS A 132 -10.88 -6.05 10.35
N GLU A 133 -11.40 -7.11 9.73
CA GLU A 133 -10.93 -8.48 9.97
C GLU A 133 -9.44 -8.63 9.62
N TYR A 134 -9.01 -8.17 8.45
CA TYR A 134 -7.60 -8.12 8.04
C TYR A 134 -6.73 -7.38 9.04
N LYS A 135 -7.16 -6.19 9.48
CA LYS A 135 -6.42 -5.38 10.45
C LYS A 135 -6.30 -6.07 11.81
N ASN A 136 -7.40 -6.60 12.33
CA ASN A 136 -7.43 -7.28 13.61
C ASN A 136 -6.51 -8.51 13.59
N ALA A 137 -6.49 -9.25 12.47
CA ALA A 137 -5.58 -10.36 12.23
C ALA A 137 -4.11 -9.91 12.26
N LEU A 138 -3.74 -8.88 11.49
CA LEU A 138 -2.37 -8.34 11.47
C LEU A 138 -1.91 -7.85 12.85
N ILE A 139 -2.76 -7.11 13.56
CA ILE A 139 -2.45 -6.63 14.93
C ILE A 139 -2.25 -7.81 15.87
N LYS A 140 -3.12 -8.83 15.80
CA LYS A 140 -3.04 -10.02 16.65
C LYS A 140 -1.76 -10.82 16.39
N ILE A 141 -1.39 -11.01 15.12
CA ILE A 141 -0.18 -11.73 14.71
C ILE A 141 1.08 -10.97 15.15
N GLU A 142 1.16 -9.67 14.89
CA GLU A 142 2.32 -8.87 15.27
C GLU A 142 2.45 -8.78 16.81
N LYS A 143 1.34 -8.61 17.52
CA LYS A 143 1.35 -8.67 18.99
C LYS A 143 1.82 -10.05 19.47
N GLY A 144 1.30 -11.12 18.88
CA GLY A 144 1.71 -12.48 19.18
C GLY A 144 3.20 -12.72 18.96
N ARG A 145 3.72 -12.26 17.82
CA ARG A 145 5.15 -12.31 17.47
C ARG A 145 5.99 -11.65 18.56
N ARG A 146 5.68 -10.39 18.90
CA ARG A 146 6.42 -9.63 19.92
C ARG A 146 6.38 -10.31 21.28
N THR A 147 5.21 -10.76 21.73
CA THR A 147 5.08 -11.43 23.03
C THR A 147 5.95 -12.70 23.09
N ILE A 148 5.96 -13.52 22.03
CA ILE A 148 6.80 -14.73 21.99
C ILE A 148 8.29 -14.37 21.95
N ILE A 149 8.67 -13.36 21.16
CA ILE A 149 10.06 -12.88 21.10
C ILE A 149 10.53 -12.41 22.48
N GLU A 150 9.75 -11.55 23.15
CA GLU A 150 10.04 -11.03 24.48
C GLU A 150 10.15 -12.16 25.51
N LEU A 151 9.24 -13.13 25.44
CA LEU A 151 9.26 -14.31 26.30
C LEU A 151 10.53 -15.15 26.14
N LEU A 152 11.07 -15.26 24.93
CA LEU A 152 12.29 -16.04 24.67
C LEU A 152 13.58 -15.34 25.10
N GLN A 153 13.60 -14.00 25.20
CA GLN A 153 14.82 -13.23 25.49
C GLN A 153 15.57 -13.70 26.76
N PRO A 154 14.92 -13.96 27.91
CA PRO A 154 15.61 -14.39 29.13
C PRO A 154 16.22 -15.80 29.05
N TYR A 155 15.79 -16.61 28.08
CA TYR A 155 16.27 -17.99 27.86
C TYR A 155 17.27 -18.11 26.71
N SER A 156 17.65 -16.98 26.12
CA SER A 156 18.59 -16.88 25.02
C SER A 156 20.02 -16.69 25.54
N ASN A 157 20.99 -17.36 24.92
CA ASN A 157 22.41 -17.01 25.09
C ASN A 157 22.86 -15.93 24.08
N PHE A 158 21.96 -15.47 23.22
CA PHE A 158 22.20 -14.44 22.22
C PHE A 158 20.95 -13.55 22.03
N PRO A 159 20.52 -12.80 23.07
CA PRO A 159 19.30 -12.00 23.01
C PRO A 159 19.40 -10.86 21.98
N LEU A 160 18.28 -10.35 21.50
CA LEU A 160 18.20 -9.28 20.50
C LEU A 160 19.01 -8.04 20.88
N LYS A 161 18.99 -7.65 22.16
CA LYS A 161 19.81 -6.54 22.67
C LYS A 161 21.29 -6.72 22.34
N HIS A 162 21.78 -7.95 22.36
CA HIS A 162 23.17 -8.29 22.06
C HIS A 162 23.47 -8.25 20.57
N ALA A 163 22.53 -8.69 19.72
CA ALA A 163 22.62 -8.48 18.28
C ALA A 163 22.68 -6.98 17.92
N THR A 164 21.87 -6.14 18.57
CA THR A 164 21.90 -4.67 18.39
C THR A 164 23.24 -4.07 18.80
N ILE A 165 23.82 -4.51 19.93
CA ILE A 165 25.15 -4.05 20.37
C ILE A 165 26.21 -4.45 19.33
N LEU A 166 26.25 -5.70 18.88
CA LEU A 166 27.23 -6.12 17.86
C LEU A 166 27.07 -5.35 16.55
N ASN A 167 25.84 -5.06 16.12
CA ASN A 167 25.58 -4.24 14.93
C ASN A 167 26.10 -2.80 15.10
N SER A 168 25.84 -2.18 16.25
CA SER A 168 26.34 -0.84 16.60
C SER A 168 27.86 -0.80 16.60
N GLU A 169 28.50 -1.70 17.34
CA GLU A 169 29.95 -1.75 17.47
C GLU A 169 30.63 -2.07 16.12
N PHE A 170 30.01 -2.92 15.30
CA PHE A 170 30.48 -3.19 13.94
C PHE A 170 30.45 -1.92 13.07
N ASN A 171 29.32 -1.20 13.04
CA ASN A 171 29.20 0.02 12.24
C ASN A 171 30.14 1.12 12.77
N GLN A 172 30.37 1.19 14.08
CA GLN A 172 31.35 2.09 14.66
C GLN A 172 32.78 1.74 14.23
N ILE A 173 33.18 0.46 14.28
CA ILE A 173 34.48 0.02 13.75
C ILE A 173 34.60 0.39 12.27
N TYR A 174 33.55 0.12 11.48
CA TYR A 174 33.54 0.42 10.06
C TYR A 174 33.75 1.92 9.80
N ALA A 175 32.96 2.78 10.44
CA ALA A 175 33.04 4.23 10.30
C ALA A 175 34.43 4.78 10.69
N LEU A 176 35.03 4.27 11.77
CA LEU A 176 36.36 4.69 12.23
C LEU A 176 37.50 4.25 11.30
N LEU A 177 37.35 3.09 10.65
CA LEU A 177 38.43 2.52 9.82
C LEU A 177 38.31 2.89 8.35
N ARG A 178 37.12 3.23 7.83
CA ARG A 178 36.87 3.52 6.40
C ARG A 178 37.75 4.63 5.83
N SER A 179 38.03 5.68 6.62
CA SER A 179 38.82 6.83 6.18
C SER A 179 40.34 6.59 6.25
N ASN A 180 40.77 5.45 6.79
CA ASN A 180 42.17 5.10 6.94
C ASN A 180 42.67 4.36 5.69
N TYR A 181 43.83 4.72 5.14
CA TYR A 181 44.42 4.00 4.00
C TYR A 181 44.64 2.50 4.26
N LYS A 182 44.78 2.09 5.54
CA LYS A 182 44.86 0.69 5.95
C LYS A 182 43.52 -0.06 5.88
N TYR A 183 42.42 0.62 5.60
CA TYR A 183 41.08 0.06 5.45
C TYR A 183 41.05 -1.14 4.51
N LEU A 184 41.74 -1.07 3.36
CA LEU A 184 41.78 -2.16 2.38
C LEU A 184 42.28 -3.47 2.97
N SER A 185 43.16 -3.42 3.97
CA SER A 185 43.67 -4.61 4.65
C SER A 185 42.71 -5.20 5.69
N VAL A 186 41.80 -4.39 6.24
CA VAL A 186 40.77 -4.82 7.21
C VAL A 186 39.46 -5.18 6.52
N LYS A 187 39.18 -4.61 5.34
CA LYS A 187 37.97 -4.79 4.54
C LYS A 187 37.53 -6.27 4.44
N PRO A 188 38.42 -7.25 4.20
CA PRO A 188 38.02 -8.66 4.15
C PRO A 188 37.41 -9.21 5.45
N TYR A 189 37.87 -8.74 6.61
CA TYR A 189 37.33 -9.16 7.91
C TYR A 189 35.92 -8.58 8.14
N LEU A 190 35.70 -7.33 7.74
CA LEU A 190 34.41 -6.66 7.84
C LEU A 190 33.37 -7.29 6.89
N ILE A 191 33.77 -7.53 5.64
CA ILE A 191 32.94 -8.25 4.66
C ILE A 191 32.57 -9.63 5.19
N LYS A 192 33.52 -10.37 5.77
CA LYS A 192 33.25 -11.70 6.28
C LYS A 192 32.18 -11.70 7.39
N ILE A 193 32.22 -10.72 8.29
CA ILE A 193 31.18 -10.56 9.33
C ILE A 193 29.83 -10.26 8.66
N ALA A 194 29.78 -9.28 7.75
CA ALA A 194 28.55 -8.93 7.03
C ALA A 194 27.93 -10.15 6.33
N GLN A 195 28.73 -10.90 5.55
CA GLN A 195 28.30 -12.13 4.88
C GLN A 195 27.73 -13.18 5.85
N ILE A 196 28.40 -13.43 6.97
CA ILE A 196 27.91 -14.43 7.95
C ILE A 196 26.57 -14.01 8.56
N THR A 197 26.40 -12.71 8.83
CA THR A 197 25.22 -12.19 9.55
C THR A 197 24.03 -11.82 8.66
N LEU A 198 24.25 -11.64 7.36
CA LEU A 198 23.23 -11.28 6.36
C LEU A 198 22.88 -12.44 5.43
N GLY A 199 23.69 -13.52 5.38
CA GLY A 199 23.39 -14.69 4.56
C GLY A 199 23.26 -14.35 3.07
N ASP A 200 22.22 -14.92 2.44
CA ASP A 200 21.92 -14.76 1.01
C ASP A 200 21.44 -13.33 0.65
N ASP A 201 21.06 -12.53 1.65
CA ASP A 201 20.72 -11.12 1.49
C ASP A 201 21.95 -10.19 1.43
N CYS A 202 23.15 -10.75 1.51
CA CYS A 202 24.36 -10.02 1.17
C CYS A 202 24.29 -9.63 -0.31
N ALA A 203 24.21 -8.32 -0.61
CA ALA A 203 23.99 -7.82 -1.96
C ALA A 203 24.90 -8.53 -2.99
N PRO A 204 24.34 -8.95 -4.15
CA PRO A 204 25.14 -9.56 -5.21
C PRO A 204 26.22 -8.55 -5.65
N GLY A 205 27.46 -8.81 -5.23
CA GLY A 205 28.59 -7.87 -5.36
C GLY A 205 29.47 -7.74 -4.12
N MET A 206 29.05 -8.23 -2.94
CA MET A 206 29.92 -8.37 -1.76
C MET A 206 30.76 -9.67 -1.78
N HIS A 207 30.72 -10.42 -2.87
CA HIS A 207 31.50 -11.65 -3.06
C HIS A 207 32.85 -11.33 -3.72
N ASP A 208 33.87 -11.23 -2.87
CA ASP A 208 35.31 -11.41 -3.12
C ASP A 208 36.04 -10.66 -4.26
N LYS A 209 35.43 -9.79 -5.08
CA LYS A 209 36.21 -9.07 -6.13
C LYS A 209 35.85 -7.62 -6.44
N ASP A 210 34.79 -7.04 -5.89
CA ASP A 210 34.38 -5.69 -6.31
C ASP A 210 34.86 -4.56 -5.38
N GLU A 211 35.19 -3.43 -6.02
CA GLU A 211 35.54 -2.15 -5.42
C GLU A 211 34.39 -1.52 -4.61
N THR A 212 33.26 -2.21 -4.46
CA THR A 212 32.10 -1.74 -3.71
C THR A 212 32.45 -1.44 -2.26
N GLU A 213 32.21 -0.19 -1.86
CA GLU A 213 32.35 0.29 -0.49
C GLU A 213 31.29 -0.39 0.38
N LEU A 214 31.69 -0.86 1.58
CA LEU A 214 30.72 -1.39 2.53
C LEU A 214 29.75 -0.25 2.89
N LYS A 215 28.44 -0.43 2.77
CA LYS A 215 27.50 0.56 3.35
C LYS A 215 27.28 0.22 4.82
N GLU A 216 26.74 1.15 5.59
CA GLU A 216 26.23 0.83 6.94
C GLU A 216 25.34 -0.40 6.83
N CYS A 217 25.69 -1.44 7.60
CA CYS A 217 25.03 -2.72 7.54
C CYS A 217 24.02 -2.82 8.68
N ASN A 218 22.89 -3.47 8.42
CA ASN A 218 21.98 -3.89 9.46
C ASN A 218 22.22 -5.38 9.76
N LEU A 219 23.33 -5.67 10.46
CA LEU A 219 23.68 -7.04 10.83
C LEU A 219 22.53 -7.69 11.62
N PHE A 220 22.33 -9.00 11.44
CA PHE A 220 21.27 -9.77 12.09
C PHE A 220 19.84 -9.32 11.75
N ARG A 221 19.64 -8.70 10.58
CA ARG A 221 18.31 -8.26 10.09
C ARG A 221 17.25 -9.35 10.24
N ASP A 222 17.58 -10.59 9.88
CA ASP A 222 16.62 -11.69 9.92
C ASP A 222 16.27 -12.07 11.35
N TYR A 223 17.22 -12.02 12.28
CA TYR A 223 16.93 -12.25 13.70
C TYR A 223 16.07 -11.12 14.26
N ILE A 224 16.37 -9.86 13.91
CA ILE A 224 15.60 -8.69 14.36
C ILE A 224 14.16 -8.72 13.84
N SER A 225 13.96 -9.14 12.59
CA SER A 225 12.65 -9.21 11.95
C SER A 225 11.86 -10.46 12.31
N SER A 226 12.47 -11.64 12.29
CA SER A 226 11.78 -12.91 12.55
C SER A 226 11.70 -13.27 14.04
N GLY A 227 12.62 -12.75 14.86
CA GLY A 227 12.80 -13.18 16.25
C GLY A 227 13.47 -14.54 16.43
N ILE A 228 13.88 -15.20 15.34
CA ILE A 228 14.52 -16.51 15.36
C ILE A 228 16.03 -16.32 15.44
N GLU A 229 16.64 -16.87 16.49
CA GLU A 229 18.08 -16.78 16.69
C GLU A 229 18.87 -17.42 15.54
N PRO A 230 20.03 -16.86 15.16
CA PRO A 230 20.93 -17.51 14.22
C PRO A 230 21.32 -18.92 14.70
N SER A 231 21.56 -19.85 13.78
CA SER A 231 22.00 -21.21 14.11
C SER A 231 23.27 -21.20 14.98
N LEU A 232 23.49 -22.26 15.76
CA LEU A 232 24.72 -22.37 16.56
C LEU A 232 25.98 -22.35 15.70
N ALA A 233 25.95 -22.91 14.50
CA ALA A 233 27.06 -22.84 13.54
C ALA A 233 27.34 -21.39 13.10
N THR A 234 26.28 -20.61 12.82
CA THR A 234 26.39 -19.18 12.50
C THR A 234 26.95 -18.41 13.69
N GLN A 235 26.43 -18.63 14.91
CA GLN A 235 26.91 -17.96 16.12
C GLN A 235 28.40 -18.26 16.40
N ILE A 236 28.85 -19.50 16.20
CA ILE A 236 30.27 -19.88 16.30
C ILE A 236 31.10 -19.15 15.24
N SER A 237 30.61 -19.08 14.00
CA SER A 237 31.30 -18.39 12.91
C SER A 237 31.44 -16.88 13.17
N VAL A 238 30.38 -16.25 13.68
CA VAL A 238 30.38 -14.85 14.14
C VAL A 238 31.44 -14.65 15.23
N HIS A 239 31.50 -15.55 16.23
CA HIS A 239 32.46 -15.48 17.32
C HIS A 239 33.91 -15.45 16.80
N TYR A 240 34.25 -16.36 15.87
CA TYR A 240 35.57 -16.38 15.25
C TYR A 240 35.85 -15.15 14.39
N ALA A 241 34.88 -14.70 13.60
CA ALA A 241 35.03 -13.56 12.70
C ALA A 241 35.33 -12.26 13.47
N PHE A 242 34.54 -11.95 14.51
CA PHE A 242 34.80 -10.80 15.38
C PHE A 242 36.12 -10.92 16.14
N THR A 243 36.45 -12.11 16.66
CA THR A 243 37.73 -12.31 17.35
C THR A 243 38.93 -12.08 16.43
N ARG A 244 38.86 -12.52 15.17
CA ARG A 244 39.91 -12.28 14.16
C ARG A 244 40.02 -10.80 13.82
N LEU A 245 38.89 -10.10 13.63
CA LEU A 245 38.86 -8.66 13.39
C LEU A 245 39.54 -7.90 14.54
N LEU A 246 39.14 -8.16 15.79
CA LEU A 246 39.72 -7.48 16.96
C LEU A 246 41.21 -7.77 17.12
N LYS A 247 41.66 -9.03 16.95
CA LYS A 247 43.08 -9.38 16.97
C LYS A 247 43.87 -8.64 15.90
N TYR A 248 43.31 -8.50 14.69
CA TYR A 248 43.96 -7.78 13.60
C TYR A 248 44.08 -6.29 13.92
N ILE A 249 42.99 -5.65 14.37
CA ILE A 249 42.97 -4.24 14.78
C ILE A 249 44.03 -3.99 15.86
N LYS A 250 44.11 -4.85 16.88
CA LYS A 250 45.08 -4.73 17.97
C LYS A 250 46.51 -4.90 17.50
N LYS A 251 46.80 -5.95 16.72
CA LYS A 251 48.15 -6.26 16.22
C LYS A 251 48.72 -5.12 15.37
N HIS A 252 47.86 -4.47 14.58
CA HIS A 252 48.26 -3.41 13.65
C HIS A 252 48.00 -1.99 14.19
N GLN A 253 47.54 -1.88 15.45
CA GLN A 253 47.24 -0.62 16.14
C GLN A 253 46.38 0.32 15.29
N LEU A 254 45.31 -0.23 14.70
CA LEU A 254 44.47 0.51 13.75
C LEU A 254 43.53 1.52 14.42
N LEU A 255 43.31 1.35 15.72
CA LEU A 255 42.54 2.25 16.57
C LEU A 255 43.36 2.59 17.81
N PRO A 256 43.15 3.78 18.41
CA PRO A 256 43.70 4.12 19.73
C PRO A 256 43.27 3.10 20.80
N GLU A 257 44.16 2.78 21.74
CA GLU A 257 43.93 1.70 22.73
C GLU A 257 42.68 1.92 23.58
N GLU A 258 42.37 3.16 23.96
CA GLU A 258 41.16 3.49 24.72
C GLU A 258 39.88 3.14 23.96
N ILE A 259 39.84 3.48 22.66
CA ILE A 259 38.71 3.19 21.76
C ILE A 259 38.62 1.69 21.51
N TYR A 260 39.76 1.05 21.18
CA TYR A 260 39.84 -0.38 20.96
C TYR A 260 39.36 -1.17 22.20
N SER A 261 39.84 -0.82 23.39
CA SER A 261 39.49 -1.50 24.64
C SER A 261 38.00 -1.41 24.91
N LYS A 262 37.40 -0.21 24.74
CA LYS A 262 35.96 -0.01 24.91
C LYS A 262 35.13 -0.93 23.98
N ILE A 263 35.41 -0.89 22.68
CA ILE A 263 34.69 -1.68 21.67
C ILE A 263 34.92 -3.19 21.89
N SER A 264 36.18 -3.59 22.08
CA SER A 264 36.58 -4.99 22.31
C SER A 264 35.90 -5.56 23.55
N ASN A 265 35.81 -4.81 24.64
CA ASN A 265 35.16 -5.26 25.87
C ASN A 265 33.66 -5.49 25.66
N GLN A 266 32.98 -4.61 24.92
CA GLN A 266 31.54 -4.78 24.63
C GLN A 266 31.27 -5.99 23.72
N ILE A 267 32.03 -6.13 22.62
CA ILE A 267 31.92 -7.28 21.73
C ILE A 267 32.23 -8.58 22.50
N THR A 268 33.28 -8.59 23.31
CA THR A 268 33.66 -9.76 24.11
C THR A 268 32.58 -10.11 25.13
N PHE A 269 32.04 -9.11 25.84
CA PHE A 269 30.93 -9.30 26.77
C PHE A 269 29.73 -9.97 26.09
N VAL A 270 29.32 -9.47 24.94
CA VAL A 270 28.22 -10.05 24.16
C VAL A 270 28.52 -11.49 23.74
N LEU A 271 29.69 -11.73 23.14
CA LEU A 271 30.09 -13.04 22.64
C LEU A 271 30.29 -14.10 23.74
N HIS A 272 30.45 -13.67 24.99
CA HIS A 272 30.61 -14.55 26.16
C HIS A 272 29.36 -14.61 27.04
N TYR A 273 28.28 -13.97 26.64
CA TYR A 273 27.04 -13.96 27.41
C TYR A 273 26.47 -15.37 27.58
N LYS A 274 25.95 -15.62 28.77
CA LYS A 274 25.17 -16.83 29.09
C LYS A 274 23.86 -16.38 29.73
N GLY A 275 22.75 -16.86 29.18
CA GLY A 275 21.42 -16.60 29.69
C GLY A 275 21.26 -17.13 31.11
N ALA A 276 20.35 -16.51 31.86
CA ALA A 276 20.09 -16.88 33.26
C ALA A 276 19.42 -18.26 33.37
N ASN A 277 18.59 -18.62 32.39
CA ASN A 277 17.76 -19.81 32.43
C ASN A 277 17.90 -20.62 31.13
N PRO A 278 18.13 -21.94 31.19
CA PRO A 278 18.09 -22.78 30.00
C PRO A 278 16.63 -23.05 29.59
N LEU A 279 16.35 -23.02 28.29
CA LEU A 279 15.12 -23.55 27.71
C LEU A 279 15.37 -24.97 27.20
N SER A 280 14.47 -25.90 27.52
CA SER A 280 14.57 -27.27 27.00
C SER A 280 14.51 -27.27 25.46
N PRO A 281 15.27 -28.15 24.76
CA PRO A 281 15.27 -28.21 23.31
C PRO A 281 13.88 -28.37 22.67
N LYS A 282 13.00 -29.17 23.28
CA LYS A 282 11.61 -29.37 22.81
C LYS A 282 10.79 -28.08 22.88
N ALA A 283 10.86 -27.36 24.00
CA ALA A 283 10.17 -26.08 24.13
C ALA A 283 10.73 -25.02 23.18
N ARG A 284 12.05 -25.02 22.93
CA ARG A 284 12.67 -24.12 21.97
C ARG A 284 12.17 -24.37 20.55
N LYS A 285 12.23 -25.63 20.09
CA LYS A 285 11.72 -26.03 18.76
C LYS A 285 10.25 -25.62 18.61
N LEU A 286 9.44 -25.82 19.64
CA LEU A 286 8.04 -25.40 19.64
C LEU A 286 7.85 -23.89 19.39
N PHE A 287 8.62 -23.04 20.07
CA PHE A 287 8.49 -21.59 19.90
C PHE A 287 9.14 -21.09 18.60
N GLU A 288 10.22 -21.71 18.14
CA GLU A 288 10.80 -21.44 16.82
C GLU A 288 9.81 -21.80 15.70
N ASP A 289 9.18 -22.98 15.76
CA ASP A 289 8.13 -23.41 14.82
C ASP A 289 6.90 -22.49 14.87
N LEU A 290 6.55 -21.99 16.06
CA LEU A 290 5.47 -21.02 16.25
C LEU A 290 5.81 -19.67 15.59
N LEU A 291 7.02 -19.14 15.82
CA LEU A 291 7.50 -17.91 15.19
C LEU A 291 7.58 -18.05 13.68
N LEU A 292 8.08 -19.18 13.16
CA LEU A 292 8.09 -19.46 11.72
C LEU A 292 6.69 -19.35 11.12
N GLN A 293 5.69 -19.94 11.77
CA GLN A 293 4.31 -19.88 11.30
C GLN A 293 3.74 -18.45 11.35
N ILE A 294 3.94 -17.73 12.46
CA ILE A 294 3.52 -16.33 12.61
C ILE A 294 4.18 -15.44 11.53
N ASN A 295 5.47 -15.63 11.27
CA ASN A 295 6.23 -14.88 10.27
C ASN A 295 5.82 -15.22 8.81
N GLN A 296 5.15 -16.36 8.58
CA GLN A 296 4.57 -16.72 7.29
C GLN A 296 3.15 -16.15 7.13
N ASP A 297 2.39 -16.07 8.22
CA ASP A 297 1.00 -15.59 8.20
C ASP A 297 0.91 -14.10 7.84
N GLU A 298 1.76 -13.23 8.40
CA GLU A 298 1.72 -11.79 8.10
C GLU A 298 1.87 -11.49 6.59
N PRO A 299 2.92 -11.99 5.89
CA PRO A 299 3.02 -11.83 4.45
C PRO A 299 1.85 -12.44 3.68
N ALA A 300 1.31 -13.58 4.11
CA ALA A 300 0.18 -14.22 3.44
C ALA A 300 -1.10 -13.35 3.51
N ILE A 301 -1.36 -12.77 4.68
CA ILE A 301 -2.48 -11.84 4.90
C ILE A 301 -2.30 -10.58 4.05
N LEU A 302 -1.10 -10.01 4.00
CA LEU A 302 -0.80 -8.84 3.18
C LEU A 302 -0.95 -9.14 1.68
N ARG A 303 -0.52 -10.31 1.21
CA ARG A 303 -0.70 -10.73 -0.20
C ARG A 303 -2.18 -10.84 -0.57
N LYS A 304 -2.98 -11.52 0.25
CA LYS A 304 -4.41 -11.71 -0.02
C LYS A 304 -5.19 -10.40 0.05
N LEU A 305 -4.85 -9.55 1.03
CA LEU A 305 -5.39 -8.19 1.11
C LEU A 305 -5.03 -7.37 -0.13
N ALA A 306 -3.77 -7.40 -0.56
CA ALA A 306 -3.31 -6.70 -1.75
C ALA A 306 -4.05 -7.20 -3.00
N ALA A 307 -4.13 -8.52 -3.21
CA ALA A 307 -4.86 -9.11 -4.33
C ALA A 307 -6.34 -8.64 -4.36
N THR A 308 -7.01 -8.64 -3.21
CA THR A 308 -8.40 -8.19 -3.07
C THR A 308 -8.55 -6.71 -3.44
N PHE A 309 -7.67 -5.84 -2.95
CA PHE A 309 -7.69 -4.41 -3.32
C PHE A 309 -7.43 -4.17 -4.81
N VAL A 310 -6.52 -4.93 -5.41
CA VAL A 310 -6.20 -4.82 -6.84
C VAL A 310 -7.41 -5.21 -7.68
N ASP A 311 -8.07 -6.33 -7.37
CA ASP A 311 -9.25 -6.78 -8.10
C ASP A 311 -10.43 -5.81 -7.96
N GLU A 312 -10.65 -5.28 -6.75
CA GLU A 312 -11.62 -4.22 -6.48
C GLU A 312 -11.39 -2.97 -7.34
N TYR A 313 -10.14 -2.54 -7.40
CA TYR A 313 -9.74 -1.38 -8.19
C TYR A 313 -9.95 -1.60 -9.68
N LEU A 314 -9.51 -2.74 -10.21
CA LEU A 314 -9.69 -3.07 -11.63
C LEU A 314 -11.18 -3.20 -11.99
N CYS A 315 -11.98 -3.78 -11.09
CA CYS A 315 -13.43 -3.85 -11.25
C CYS A 315 -14.05 -2.44 -11.26
N ALA A 316 -13.67 -1.57 -10.33
CA ALA A 316 -14.13 -0.18 -10.29
C ALA A 316 -13.70 0.61 -11.54
N GLU A 317 -12.45 0.47 -11.98
CA GLU A 317 -11.92 1.11 -13.19
C GLU A 317 -12.73 0.66 -14.43
N GLU A 318 -13.01 -0.63 -14.57
CA GLU A 318 -13.80 -1.13 -15.71
C GLU A 318 -15.25 -0.65 -15.66
N GLN A 319 -15.89 -0.66 -14.48
CA GLN A 319 -17.24 -0.10 -14.32
C GLN A 319 -17.30 1.37 -14.70
N MET A 320 -16.34 2.18 -14.24
CA MET A 320 -16.22 3.58 -14.63
C MET A 320 -16.03 3.74 -16.13
N ARG A 321 -15.14 2.95 -16.74
CA ARG A 321 -14.84 3.02 -18.17
C ARG A 321 -16.07 2.68 -19.01
N ILE A 322 -16.84 1.67 -18.62
CA ILE A 322 -18.11 1.33 -19.27
C ILE A 322 -19.06 2.52 -19.19
N ARG A 323 -19.21 3.13 -18.00
CA ARG A 323 -20.08 4.30 -17.80
C ARG A 323 -19.64 5.51 -18.62
N HIS A 324 -18.34 5.80 -18.64
CA HIS A 324 -17.74 6.86 -19.44
C HIS A 324 -18.07 6.68 -20.94
N ARG A 325 -17.86 5.48 -21.49
CA ARG A 325 -18.21 5.15 -22.88
C ARG A 325 -19.71 5.24 -23.18
N MET A 326 -20.57 4.89 -22.22
CA MET A 326 -22.02 5.03 -22.39
C MET A 326 -22.41 6.50 -22.51
N ILE A 327 -21.82 7.38 -21.68
CA ILE A 327 -22.04 8.82 -21.74
C ILE A 327 -21.57 9.40 -23.08
N GLU A 328 -20.36 9.05 -23.54
CA GLU A 328 -19.87 9.46 -24.87
C GLU A 328 -20.81 9.03 -25.99
N SER A 329 -21.35 7.81 -25.91
CA SER A 329 -22.29 7.29 -26.90
C SER A 329 -23.62 8.06 -26.87
N GLU A 330 -24.13 8.38 -25.68
CA GLU A 330 -25.33 9.20 -25.50
C GLU A 330 -25.14 10.62 -26.06
N LEU A 331 -23.96 11.20 -25.87
CA LEU A 331 -23.59 12.51 -26.42
C LEU A 331 -23.41 12.46 -27.95
N ALA A 332 -22.86 11.38 -28.51
CA ALA A 332 -22.79 11.20 -29.96
C ALA A 332 -24.20 11.15 -30.59
N LEU A 333 -25.14 10.44 -29.98
CA LEU A 333 -26.54 10.40 -30.39
C LEU A 333 -27.20 11.79 -30.28
N THR A 334 -26.94 12.51 -29.18
CA THR A 334 -27.46 13.88 -28.97
C THR A 334 -26.91 14.85 -30.02
N ASN A 335 -25.63 14.74 -30.36
CA ASN A 335 -25.00 15.56 -31.40
C ASN A 335 -25.64 15.29 -32.77
N GLU A 336 -25.92 14.03 -33.09
CA GLU A 336 -26.53 13.65 -34.35
C GLU A 336 -28.01 14.08 -34.43
N PHE A 337 -28.76 13.97 -33.34
CA PHE A 337 -30.11 14.55 -33.21
C PHE A 337 -30.10 16.04 -33.59
N LEU A 338 -29.19 16.83 -33.02
CA LEU A 338 -29.07 18.26 -33.28
C LEU A 338 -28.69 18.58 -34.74
N LYS A 339 -27.91 17.73 -35.40
CA LYS A 339 -27.60 17.89 -36.83
C LYS A 339 -28.81 17.61 -37.72
N GLN A 340 -29.58 16.57 -37.41
CA GLN A 340 -30.75 16.19 -38.19
C GLN A 340 -31.89 17.20 -38.07
N ILE A 341 -31.94 17.95 -36.96
CA ILE A 341 -32.87 19.08 -36.76
C ILE A 341 -32.32 20.39 -37.38
N GLY A 342 -31.48 20.33 -38.41
CA GLY A 342 -30.88 21.49 -39.09
C GLY A 342 -31.88 22.63 -39.47
N PRO A 343 -31.37 23.80 -39.89
CA PRO A 343 -31.93 25.16 -39.70
C PRO A 343 -33.20 25.53 -40.49
N ASP A 344 -34.09 24.60 -40.79
CA ASP A 344 -35.43 24.88 -41.34
C ASP A 344 -36.39 25.29 -40.21
N THR A 345 -36.03 26.36 -39.50
CA THR A 345 -36.71 26.92 -38.33
C THR A 345 -37.99 27.69 -38.64
N ASN A 346 -38.65 27.45 -39.77
CA ASN A 346 -39.86 28.21 -40.11
C ASN A 346 -41.15 27.62 -39.53
N GLN A 347 -41.15 26.39 -38.99
CA GLN A 347 -42.33 25.78 -38.34
C GLN A 347 -41.96 24.78 -37.22
N VAL A 348 -41.15 25.21 -36.24
CA VAL A 348 -40.89 24.38 -35.04
C VAL A 348 -41.98 24.70 -34.01
N SER A 349 -42.76 23.71 -33.56
CA SER A 349 -43.71 23.87 -32.45
C SER A 349 -42.97 24.24 -31.16
N ASP A 350 -43.61 24.96 -30.24
CA ASP A 350 -42.99 25.39 -28.97
C ASP A 350 -42.43 24.19 -28.16
N GLU A 351 -43.05 23.01 -28.26
CA GLU A 351 -42.54 21.77 -27.65
C GLU A 351 -41.21 21.29 -28.27
N ASN A 352 -41.06 21.39 -29.59
CA ASN A 352 -39.82 21.02 -30.28
C ASN A 352 -38.70 22.03 -30.01
N GLU A 353 -39.03 23.32 -29.83
CA GLU A 353 -38.06 24.35 -29.42
C GLU A 353 -37.49 24.05 -28.02
N GLY A 354 -38.34 23.61 -27.09
CA GLY A 354 -37.92 23.19 -25.74
C GLY A 354 -36.99 21.97 -25.76
N LYS A 355 -37.32 20.95 -26.56
CA LYS A 355 -36.49 19.74 -26.73
C LYS A 355 -35.10 20.06 -27.31
N ILE A 356 -35.03 20.94 -28.31
CA ILE A 356 -33.77 21.38 -28.92
C ILE A 356 -32.91 22.15 -27.91
N LYS A 357 -33.49 23.03 -27.11
CA LYS A 357 -32.78 23.76 -26.04
C LYS A 357 -32.13 22.79 -25.04
N VAL A 358 -32.87 21.80 -24.57
CA VAL A 358 -32.34 20.78 -23.63
C VAL A 358 -31.18 19.99 -24.24
N ALA A 359 -31.32 19.55 -25.49
CA ALA A 359 -30.27 18.81 -26.19
C ALA A 359 -29.00 19.66 -26.46
N LEU A 360 -29.18 20.94 -26.82
CA LEU A 360 -28.07 21.89 -27.00
C LEU A 360 -27.32 22.14 -25.70
N GLU A 361 -28.02 22.32 -24.60
CA GLU A 361 -27.40 22.53 -23.28
C GLU A 361 -26.61 21.31 -22.83
N LYS A 362 -27.20 20.11 -22.97
CA LYS A 362 -26.51 18.84 -22.69
C LYS A 362 -25.20 18.73 -23.49
N MET A 363 -25.25 18.99 -24.79
CA MET A 363 -24.05 18.96 -25.64
C MET A 363 -23.05 20.03 -25.25
N PHE A 364 -23.49 21.26 -25.02
CA PHE A 364 -22.62 22.38 -24.73
C PHE A 364 -21.85 22.18 -23.42
N CYS A 365 -22.53 21.71 -22.37
CA CYS A 365 -21.93 21.51 -21.06
C CYS A 365 -20.96 20.32 -21.02
N LEU A 366 -21.16 19.30 -21.86
CA LEU A 366 -20.43 18.02 -21.75
C LEU A 366 -19.38 17.77 -22.84
N LYS A 367 -19.41 18.50 -23.98
CA LYS A 367 -18.46 18.27 -25.09
C LYS A 367 -16.99 18.49 -24.73
N GLU A 368 -16.71 19.34 -23.74
CA GLU A 368 -15.35 19.64 -23.29
C GLU A 368 -14.83 18.63 -22.26
N VAL A 369 -15.70 17.75 -21.75
CA VAL A 369 -15.39 16.70 -20.76
C VAL A 369 -15.33 15.33 -21.42
N PHE A 370 -16.22 15.06 -22.39
CA PHE A 370 -16.28 13.79 -23.10
C PHE A 370 -15.92 13.98 -24.58
N GLU A 371 -14.86 13.31 -25.00
CA GLU A 371 -14.41 13.34 -26.39
C GLU A 371 -15.18 12.33 -27.23
N LEU A 372 -15.89 12.82 -28.26
CA LEU A 372 -16.65 11.96 -29.16
C LEU A 372 -15.73 11.30 -30.17
N SER A 373 -15.64 9.97 -30.14
CA SER A 373 -14.89 9.24 -31.16
C SER A 373 -15.59 9.26 -32.52
N THR A 374 -14.81 9.19 -33.60
CA THR A 374 -15.32 9.07 -34.97
C THR A 374 -16.24 7.86 -35.15
N LYS A 375 -15.91 6.74 -34.49
CA LYS A 375 -16.70 5.50 -34.52
C LYS A 375 -18.07 5.67 -33.86
N GLN A 376 -18.15 6.33 -32.70
CA GLN A 376 -19.43 6.63 -32.04
C GLN A 376 -20.30 7.56 -32.88
N MET A 377 -19.69 8.59 -33.49
CA MET A 377 -20.40 9.50 -34.40
C MET A 377 -20.96 8.77 -35.64
N GLN A 378 -20.18 7.87 -36.25
CA GLN A 378 -20.67 7.04 -37.36
C GLN A 378 -21.81 6.11 -36.94
N THR A 379 -21.71 5.53 -35.75
CA THR A 379 -22.78 4.66 -35.20
C THR A 379 -24.05 5.47 -34.96
N ALA A 380 -23.94 6.67 -34.41
CA ALA A 380 -25.06 7.57 -34.19
C ALA A 380 -25.76 7.98 -35.50
N ALA A 381 -25.01 8.21 -36.57
CA ALA A 381 -25.57 8.57 -37.89
C ALA A 381 -26.48 7.48 -38.49
N THR A 382 -26.32 6.22 -38.08
CA THR A 382 -27.14 5.09 -38.56
C THR A 382 -28.42 4.86 -37.76
N LYS A 383 -28.62 5.61 -36.68
CA LYS A 383 -29.70 5.39 -35.72
C LYS A 383 -30.99 6.11 -36.14
N PRO A 384 -32.17 5.51 -35.89
CA PRO A 384 -33.44 6.13 -36.23
C PRO A 384 -33.69 7.38 -35.38
N PHE A 385 -34.41 8.37 -35.93
CA PHE A 385 -34.67 9.65 -35.27
C PHE A 385 -35.28 9.52 -33.88
N THR A 386 -36.16 8.53 -33.67
CA THR A 386 -36.80 8.26 -32.37
C THR A 386 -35.80 7.82 -31.29
N GLU A 387 -34.77 7.07 -31.66
CA GLU A 387 -33.67 6.70 -30.75
C GLU A 387 -32.77 7.91 -30.45
N LEU A 388 -32.52 8.76 -31.46
CA LEU A 388 -31.77 10.00 -31.32
C LEU A 388 -32.48 11.00 -30.39
N GLU A 389 -33.78 11.21 -30.60
CA GLU A 389 -34.63 12.06 -29.76
C GLU A 389 -34.68 11.55 -28.32
N ARG A 390 -34.86 10.24 -28.14
CA ARG A 390 -34.84 9.62 -26.81
C ARG A 390 -33.50 9.84 -26.12
N ALA A 391 -32.37 9.61 -26.79
CA ALA A 391 -31.05 9.81 -26.21
C ALA A 391 -30.76 11.28 -25.88
N ALA A 392 -31.21 12.20 -26.73
CA ALA A 392 -31.08 13.64 -26.53
C ALA A 392 -31.86 14.15 -25.31
N LEU A 393 -33.04 13.58 -25.06
CA LEU A 393 -33.94 13.99 -23.97
C LEU A 393 -33.78 13.17 -22.69
N SER A 394 -33.22 11.97 -22.77
CA SER A 394 -33.02 11.10 -21.59
C SER A 394 -31.73 11.41 -20.83
N ILE A 395 -31.74 11.04 -19.56
CA ILE A 395 -30.61 11.01 -18.63
C ILE A 395 -30.37 9.53 -18.28
N SER A 396 -30.09 8.70 -19.27
CA SER A 396 -30.12 7.23 -19.08
C SER A 396 -28.90 6.70 -18.31
N THR A 397 -27.85 7.51 -18.20
CA THR A 397 -26.58 7.17 -17.56
C THR A 397 -26.35 7.88 -16.22
N ALA A 398 -27.41 8.20 -15.48
CA ALA A 398 -27.28 8.79 -14.14
C ALA A 398 -26.45 7.88 -13.20
N LEU A 399 -25.46 8.48 -12.55
CA LEU A 399 -24.63 7.84 -11.52
C LEU A 399 -25.17 8.19 -10.15
N SER A 400 -25.25 7.21 -9.24
CA SER A 400 -25.60 7.52 -7.86
C SER A 400 -24.40 8.13 -7.14
N PRO A 401 -24.60 9.15 -6.27
CA PRO A 401 -23.52 9.71 -5.44
C PRO A 401 -22.79 8.63 -4.61
N SER A 402 -23.53 7.62 -4.14
CA SER A 402 -22.99 6.48 -3.41
C SER A 402 -22.02 5.62 -4.22
N GLN A 403 -22.24 5.45 -5.53
CA GLN A 403 -21.33 4.71 -6.41
C GLN A 403 -20.03 5.49 -6.63
N LEU A 404 -20.13 6.80 -6.89
CA LEU A 404 -18.98 7.69 -7.01
C LEU A 404 -18.14 7.73 -5.73
N ALA A 405 -18.79 7.83 -4.56
CA ALA A 405 -18.14 7.79 -3.26
C ALA A 405 -17.38 6.46 -3.02
N SER A 406 -18.01 5.31 -3.34
CA SER A 406 -17.37 3.99 -3.22
C SER A 406 -16.11 3.87 -4.08
N TRP A 407 -16.17 4.41 -5.29
CA TRP A 407 -15.06 4.39 -6.23
C TRP A 407 -13.91 5.32 -5.81
N ILE A 408 -14.23 6.52 -5.33
CA ILE A 408 -13.29 7.46 -4.74
C ILE A 408 -12.57 6.83 -3.55
N LYS A 409 -13.31 6.08 -2.71
CA LYS A 409 -12.76 5.36 -1.56
C LYS A 409 -11.70 4.34 -1.97
N ILE A 410 -12.01 3.50 -2.97
CA ILE A 410 -11.07 2.48 -3.50
C ILE A 410 -9.81 3.14 -4.08
N TYR A 411 -9.97 4.21 -4.87
CA TYR A 411 -8.85 5.00 -5.40
C TYR A 411 -7.97 5.56 -4.27
N SER A 412 -8.58 6.18 -3.27
CA SER A 412 -7.89 6.84 -2.15
C SER A 412 -7.06 5.85 -1.32
N ILE A 413 -7.62 4.66 -1.07
CA ILE A 413 -6.92 3.61 -0.31
C ILE A 413 -5.67 3.15 -1.06
N LEU A 414 -5.78 2.84 -2.35
CA LEU A 414 -4.62 2.38 -3.12
C LEU A 414 -3.59 3.47 -3.36
N PHE A 415 -4.03 4.71 -3.60
CA PHE A 415 -3.13 5.86 -3.71
C PHE A 415 -2.27 6.04 -2.45
N SER A 416 -2.88 5.94 -1.26
CA SER A 416 -2.16 6.09 0.01
C SER A 416 -1.31 4.85 0.39
N ASN A 417 -1.59 3.69 -0.21
CA ASN A 417 -0.95 2.42 0.10
C ASN A 417 -0.20 1.83 -1.11
N ALA A 418 0.48 2.66 -1.90
CA ALA A 418 1.27 2.19 -3.04
C ALA A 418 2.27 1.07 -2.65
N ASN A 419 2.79 1.09 -1.42
CA ASN A 419 3.68 0.03 -0.90
C ASN A 419 2.97 -1.31 -0.70
N LEU A 420 1.66 -1.34 -0.43
CA LEU A 420 0.87 -2.57 -0.31
C LEU A 420 0.86 -3.35 -1.64
N LEU A 421 0.92 -2.62 -2.77
CA LEU A 421 0.96 -3.21 -4.11
C LEU A 421 2.20 -4.08 -4.35
N SER A 422 3.30 -3.83 -3.61
CA SER A 422 4.50 -4.67 -3.69
C SER A 422 4.28 -6.10 -3.20
N HIS A 423 3.22 -6.33 -2.42
CA HIS A 423 2.81 -7.66 -1.97
C HIS A 423 1.90 -8.38 -2.97
N SER A 424 1.32 -7.69 -3.96
CA SER A 424 0.53 -8.36 -4.99
C SER A 424 1.45 -9.04 -6.01
N ARG A 425 1.33 -10.36 -6.14
CA ARG A 425 2.11 -11.14 -7.11
C ARG A 425 1.83 -10.69 -8.55
N ALA A 426 0.57 -10.41 -8.88
CA ALA A 426 0.16 -9.97 -10.21
C ALA A 426 0.82 -8.63 -10.60
N ILE A 427 1.09 -7.75 -9.63
CA ILE A 427 1.80 -6.48 -9.86
C ILE A 427 3.31 -6.71 -9.91
N ALA A 428 3.86 -7.49 -8.98
CA ALA A 428 5.29 -7.79 -8.94
C ALA A 428 5.79 -8.49 -10.21
N THR A 429 4.96 -9.35 -10.81
CA THR A 429 5.22 -10.05 -12.08
C THR A 429 4.83 -9.24 -13.32
N LYS A 430 4.19 -8.09 -13.15
CA LYS A 430 3.65 -7.21 -14.21
C LYS A 430 2.51 -7.83 -15.04
N ASP A 431 1.83 -8.86 -14.52
CA ASP A 431 0.63 -9.44 -15.13
C ASP A 431 -0.56 -8.47 -15.08
N GLN A 432 -0.63 -7.62 -14.04
CA GLN A 432 -1.62 -6.55 -13.89
C GLN A 432 -0.92 -5.20 -13.67
N ASN A 433 -1.49 -4.13 -14.22
CA ASN A 433 -0.96 -2.77 -14.08
C ASN A 433 -2.03 -1.81 -13.54
N ILE A 434 -1.69 -1.08 -12.49
CA ILE A 434 -2.55 -0.06 -11.88
C ILE A 434 -2.19 1.30 -12.45
N GLN A 435 -3.17 1.97 -13.05
CA GLN A 435 -3.02 3.31 -13.63
C GLN A 435 -3.78 4.34 -12.82
N LEU A 436 -3.20 4.79 -11.70
CA LEU A 436 -3.83 5.76 -10.79
C LEU A 436 -4.31 7.02 -11.50
N GLU A 437 -3.52 7.57 -12.43
CA GLU A 437 -3.87 8.77 -13.21
C GLU A 437 -5.13 8.59 -14.05
N LYS A 438 -5.34 7.38 -14.60
CA LYS A 438 -6.50 7.07 -15.43
C LYS A 438 -7.77 6.92 -14.60
N MET A 439 -7.66 6.32 -13.42
CA MET A 439 -8.81 6.29 -12.51
C MET A 439 -9.14 7.67 -11.96
N ARG A 440 -8.12 8.51 -11.72
CA ARG A 440 -8.29 9.93 -11.35
C ARG A 440 -9.06 10.71 -12.42
N SER A 441 -8.71 10.56 -13.70
CA SER A 441 -9.44 11.22 -14.79
C SER A 441 -10.88 10.70 -14.91
N LEU A 442 -11.09 9.38 -14.81
CA LEU A 442 -12.44 8.79 -14.83
C LEU A 442 -13.31 9.31 -13.67
N ILE A 443 -12.76 9.41 -12.45
CA ILE A 443 -13.47 10.01 -11.32
C ILE A 443 -13.82 11.46 -11.63
N SER A 444 -12.89 12.26 -12.16
CA SER A 444 -13.15 13.66 -12.53
C SER A 444 -14.31 13.75 -13.52
N ASP A 445 -14.21 13.08 -14.67
CA ASP A 445 -15.17 13.18 -15.77
C ASP A 445 -16.58 12.73 -15.35
N LEU A 446 -16.68 11.59 -14.67
CA LEU A 446 -17.96 11.02 -14.24
C LEU A 446 -18.61 11.87 -13.13
N THR A 447 -17.80 12.44 -12.25
CA THR A 447 -18.28 13.35 -11.22
C THR A 447 -18.77 14.65 -11.84
N THR A 448 -17.99 15.25 -12.75
CA THR A 448 -18.38 16.44 -13.51
C THR A 448 -19.67 16.22 -14.30
N TYR A 449 -19.83 15.05 -14.92
CA TYR A 449 -21.07 14.68 -15.61
C TYR A 449 -22.29 14.70 -14.67
N HIS A 450 -22.20 14.02 -13.52
CA HIS A 450 -23.27 13.97 -12.52
C HIS A 450 -23.68 15.39 -12.07
N LEU A 451 -22.69 16.24 -11.80
CA LEU A 451 -22.92 17.61 -11.35
C LEU A 451 -23.58 18.49 -12.43
N ILE A 452 -23.14 18.37 -13.68
CA ILE A 452 -23.74 19.10 -14.81
C ILE A 452 -25.19 18.66 -15.01
N GLN A 453 -25.51 17.38 -14.82
CA GLN A 453 -26.89 16.91 -14.87
C GLN A 453 -27.77 17.56 -13.81
N ASN A 454 -27.32 17.61 -12.56
CA ASN A 454 -28.07 18.23 -11.47
C ASN A 454 -28.30 19.73 -11.73
N VAL A 455 -27.28 20.44 -12.24
CA VAL A 455 -27.40 21.86 -12.63
C VAL A 455 -28.38 22.04 -13.79
N ALA A 456 -28.37 21.17 -14.79
CA ALA A 456 -29.30 21.23 -15.92
C ALA A 456 -30.75 20.94 -15.48
N GLN A 457 -30.97 19.97 -14.60
CA GLN A 457 -32.28 19.69 -14.01
C GLN A 457 -32.79 20.89 -13.21
N LEU A 458 -31.92 21.49 -12.40
CA LEU A 458 -32.27 22.69 -11.66
C LEU A 458 -32.72 23.81 -12.59
N LYS A 459 -32.00 24.00 -13.69
CA LYS A 459 -32.35 25.01 -14.69
C LYS A 459 -33.76 24.80 -15.25
N ILE A 460 -34.11 23.57 -15.59
CA ILE A 460 -35.46 23.22 -16.09
C ILE A 460 -36.53 23.49 -15.02
N VAL A 461 -36.27 23.15 -13.76
CA VAL A 461 -37.22 23.39 -12.66
C VAL A 461 -37.41 24.88 -12.43
N VAL A 462 -36.34 25.67 -12.42
CA VAL A 462 -36.39 27.13 -12.26
C VAL A 462 -37.11 27.79 -13.43
N ASP A 463 -36.84 27.38 -14.67
CA ASP A 463 -37.52 27.90 -15.86
C ASP A 463 -39.03 27.67 -15.83
N ARG A 464 -39.47 26.51 -15.29
CA ARG A 464 -40.89 26.17 -15.12
C ARG A 464 -41.57 26.86 -13.94
N SER A 465 -40.83 27.12 -12.86
CA SER A 465 -41.37 27.66 -11.60
C SER A 465 -41.40 29.19 -11.56
N LEU A 466 -40.53 29.87 -12.30
CA LEU A 466 -40.53 31.33 -12.39
C LEU A 466 -41.53 31.82 -13.46
N ILE A 467 -42.59 32.52 -13.04
CA ILE A 467 -43.49 33.28 -13.92
C ILE A 467 -42.93 34.70 -14.07
N LEU A 468 -41.73 34.82 -14.64
CA LEU A 468 -41.04 36.09 -14.87
C LEU A 468 -40.68 36.26 -16.36
N PRO A 469 -40.50 37.49 -16.87
CA PRO A 469 -39.93 37.74 -18.20
C PRO A 469 -38.58 37.04 -18.39
N GLU A 470 -38.25 36.59 -19.63
CA GLU A 470 -37.00 35.86 -19.91
C GLU A 470 -35.74 36.61 -19.45
N ASP A 471 -35.73 37.94 -19.53
CA ASP A 471 -34.59 38.78 -19.13
C ASP A 471 -34.31 38.72 -17.62
N GLU A 472 -35.36 38.62 -16.79
CA GLU A 472 -35.27 38.48 -15.34
C GLU A 472 -34.85 37.06 -14.95
N LYS A 473 -35.35 36.03 -15.65
CA LYS A 473 -34.88 34.64 -15.49
C LYS A 473 -33.38 34.54 -15.74
N VAL A 474 -32.88 35.16 -16.81
CA VAL A 474 -31.44 35.20 -17.12
C VAL A 474 -30.62 35.88 -16.03
N SER A 475 -31.13 36.96 -15.43
CA SER A 475 -30.48 37.64 -14.30
C SER A 475 -30.41 36.74 -13.06
N HIS A 476 -31.51 36.06 -12.72
CA HIS A 476 -31.60 35.13 -11.60
C HIS A 476 -30.68 33.91 -11.78
N PHE A 477 -30.57 33.37 -13.00
CA PHE A 477 -29.61 32.30 -13.30
C PHE A 477 -28.15 32.73 -13.18
N LYS A 478 -27.83 33.99 -13.52
CA LYS A 478 -26.48 34.53 -13.31
C LYS A 478 -26.17 34.64 -11.82
N GLN A 479 -27.11 35.15 -11.02
CA GLN A 479 -26.95 35.22 -9.56
C GLN A 479 -26.76 33.82 -8.95
N PHE A 480 -27.57 32.84 -9.36
CA PHE A 480 -27.40 31.45 -8.95
C PHE A 480 -26.03 30.88 -9.36
N SER A 481 -25.59 31.13 -10.59
CA SER A 481 -24.29 30.66 -11.09
C SER A 481 -23.12 31.25 -10.31
N GLU A 482 -23.21 32.53 -9.92
CA GLU A 482 -22.20 33.18 -9.07
C GLU A 482 -22.22 32.62 -7.64
N ILE A 483 -23.40 32.34 -7.07
CA ILE A 483 -23.55 31.71 -5.74
C ILE A 483 -22.99 30.27 -5.74
N LEU A 484 -23.31 29.49 -6.78
CA LEU A 484 -22.78 28.14 -6.97
C LEU A 484 -21.26 28.18 -7.11
N LYS A 485 -20.71 29.12 -7.88
CA LYS A 485 -19.26 29.33 -8.02
C LYS A 485 -18.62 29.69 -6.67
N ILE A 486 -19.23 30.57 -5.89
CA ILE A 486 -18.74 30.93 -4.55
C ILE A 486 -18.70 29.69 -3.64
N LYS A 487 -19.73 28.84 -3.65
CA LYS A 487 -19.73 27.61 -2.83
C LYS A 487 -18.72 26.59 -3.30
N LEU A 488 -18.59 26.39 -4.62
CA LEU A 488 -17.60 25.48 -5.18
C LEU A 488 -16.17 25.89 -4.80
N HIS A 489 -15.88 27.19 -4.75
CA HIS A 489 -14.59 27.67 -4.26
C HIS A 489 -14.50 27.69 -2.73
N GLY A 490 -15.61 27.89 -2.02
CA GLY A 490 -15.68 28.03 -0.57
C GLY A 490 -15.62 26.71 0.21
N LEU A 491 -16.04 25.58 -0.37
CA LEU A 491 -16.01 24.24 0.26
C LEU A 491 -14.60 23.73 0.62
N MET A 492 -13.53 24.48 0.31
CA MET A 492 -12.13 24.06 0.50
C MET A 492 -11.22 25.10 1.18
N ASP A 493 -11.69 26.33 1.43
CA ASP A 493 -10.88 27.36 2.12
C ASP A 493 -11.23 27.39 3.63
N GLN A 494 -10.22 27.28 4.49
CA GLN A 494 -10.38 27.33 5.96
C GLN A 494 -10.66 28.74 6.51
N ASP A 495 -10.74 29.75 5.65
CA ASP A 495 -11.10 31.10 6.07
C ASP A 495 -12.59 31.13 6.41
N LYS A 496 -12.87 31.19 7.72
CA LYS A 496 -14.21 31.31 8.37
C LYS A 496 -15.16 32.33 7.74
N GLN A 497 -14.68 33.24 6.88
CA GLN A 497 -15.50 34.28 6.25
C GLN A 497 -16.29 33.82 5.01
N LYS A 498 -16.22 32.55 4.59
CA LYS A 498 -16.98 32.06 3.41
C LYS A 498 -17.81 30.79 3.62
N ASP A 499 -17.87 30.25 4.84
CA ASP A 499 -18.76 29.14 5.17
C ASP A 499 -20.20 29.64 5.39
N LYS A 500 -20.88 30.02 4.32
CA LYS A 500 -22.36 30.07 4.37
C LYS A 500 -22.87 28.64 4.41
N SER A 501 -23.70 28.34 5.40
CA SER A 501 -24.42 27.08 5.51
C SER A 501 -25.36 26.89 4.31
N LEU A 502 -25.68 25.63 3.98
CA LEU A 502 -26.61 25.31 2.89
C LEU A 502 -27.96 26.05 3.03
N ARG A 503 -28.37 26.27 4.28
CA ARG A 503 -29.58 27.02 4.64
C ARG A 503 -29.47 28.50 4.35
N GLU A 504 -28.38 29.16 4.77
CA GLU A 504 -28.14 30.59 4.49
C GLU A 504 -28.05 30.90 2.98
N MET A 505 -27.60 29.94 2.17
CA MET A 505 -27.52 30.11 0.72
C MET A 505 -28.87 29.90 0.02
N ILE A 506 -29.69 28.95 0.51
CA ILE A 506 -31.09 28.83 0.10
C ILE A 506 -31.84 30.11 0.47
N ASP A 507 -31.56 30.66 1.65
CA ASP A 507 -32.10 31.93 2.13
C ASP A 507 -31.61 33.14 1.30
N GLU A 508 -30.42 33.08 0.67
CA GLU A 508 -29.96 34.12 -0.27
C GLU A 508 -30.58 34.00 -1.67
N LEU A 509 -31.05 32.80 -2.01
CA LEU A 509 -31.82 32.50 -3.21
C LEU A 509 -33.33 32.69 -2.97
N VAL A 510 -33.74 33.70 -2.18
CA VAL A 510 -35.13 34.04 -1.79
C VAL A 510 -36.14 33.96 -2.96
N PHE A 511 -35.69 34.22 -4.18
CA PHE A 511 -36.51 34.19 -5.40
C PHE A 511 -36.90 32.76 -5.87
N LEU A 512 -36.35 31.70 -5.25
CA LEU A 512 -36.63 30.28 -5.53
C LEU A 512 -37.35 29.59 -4.37
N ASN A 513 -38.36 30.23 -3.77
CA ASN A 513 -39.16 29.69 -2.66
C ASN A 513 -40.13 28.54 -3.05
N ASN A 514 -39.86 27.80 -4.13
CA ASN A 514 -40.64 26.63 -4.52
C ASN A 514 -39.90 25.35 -4.11
N ASP A 515 -40.60 24.44 -3.42
CA ASP A 515 -40.10 23.16 -2.90
C ASP A 515 -39.31 22.34 -3.92
N ALA A 516 -39.73 22.33 -5.20
CA ALA A 516 -39.06 21.58 -6.25
C ALA A 516 -37.68 22.15 -6.60
N ALA A 517 -37.54 23.49 -6.63
CA ALA A 517 -36.26 24.15 -6.88
C ALA A 517 -35.32 23.99 -5.69
N GLN A 518 -35.83 24.13 -4.47
CA GLN A 518 -35.07 23.92 -3.23
C GLN A 518 -34.57 22.48 -3.09
N PHE A 519 -35.39 21.49 -3.49
CA PHE A 519 -34.99 20.08 -3.51
C PHE A 519 -33.80 19.83 -4.45
N VAL A 520 -33.86 20.31 -5.70
CA VAL A 520 -32.77 20.08 -6.66
C VAL A 520 -31.50 20.88 -6.29
N ILE A 521 -31.64 22.07 -5.71
CA ILE A 521 -30.52 22.82 -5.12
C ILE A 521 -29.85 21.98 -4.01
N ALA A 522 -30.65 21.45 -3.08
CA ALA A 522 -30.16 20.62 -2.00
C ALA A 522 -29.48 19.34 -2.53
N GLU A 523 -30.07 18.65 -3.50
CA GLU A 523 -29.50 17.45 -4.12
C GLU A 523 -28.16 17.75 -4.82
N THR A 524 -28.06 18.87 -5.54
CA THR A 524 -26.81 19.30 -6.21
C THR A 524 -25.69 19.53 -5.20
N PHE A 525 -25.97 20.26 -4.12
CA PHE A 525 -24.99 20.54 -3.08
C PHE A 525 -24.66 19.32 -2.21
N THR A 526 -25.63 18.44 -1.97
CA THR A 526 -25.41 17.17 -1.26
C THR A 526 -24.46 16.28 -2.06
N GLY A 527 -24.62 16.21 -3.39
CA GLY A 527 -23.66 15.50 -4.24
C GLY A 527 -22.23 16.03 -4.12
N PHE A 528 -22.03 17.36 -4.10
CA PHE A 528 -20.71 17.97 -3.86
C PHE A 528 -20.16 17.63 -2.46
N GLN A 529 -21.01 17.68 -1.44
CA GLN A 529 -20.63 17.36 -0.07
C GLN A 529 -20.28 15.87 0.07
N ASP A 530 -21.02 14.96 -0.56
CA ASP A 530 -20.77 13.51 -0.54
C ASP A 530 -19.40 13.16 -1.15
N ILE A 531 -18.98 13.87 -2.21
CA ILE A 531 -17.65 13.70 -2.83
C ILE A 531 -16.55 14.17 -1.88
N VAL A 532 -16.72 15.35 -1.29
CA VAL A 532 -15.78 15.92 -0.32
C VAL A 532 -15.71 15.03 0.94
N ASP A 533 -16.85 14.55 1.41
CA ASP A 533 -16.98 13.65 2.54
C ASP A 533 -16.43 12.27 2.22
N ALA A 534 -16.52 11.76 0.99
CA ALA A 534 -15.86 10.52 0.59
C ALA A 534 -14.34 10.63 0.69
N PHE A 535 -13.73 11.76 0.28
CA PHE A 535 -12.30 12.00 0.46
C PHE A 535 -11.92 12.26 1.92
N ASN A 536 -12.73 13.00 2.67
CA ASN A 536 -12.47 13.31 4.08
C ASN A 536 -12.65 12.09 4.99
N SER A 537 -13.67 11.27 4.73
CA SER A 537 -13.88 9.97 5.37
C SER A 537 -12.78 8.99 4.97
N SER A 538 -12.34 9.00 3.70
CA SER A 538 -11.16 8.24 3.28
C SER A 538 -9.89 8.71 4.00
N ALA A 539 -9.73 10.01 4.25
CA ALA A 539 -8.58 10.58 4.97
C ALA A 539 -8.63 10.37 6.49
N SER A 540 -9.81 10.08 7.05
CA SER A 540 -9.97 9.56 8.42
C SER A 540 -10.00 8.03 8.48
N ASP A 541 -9.99 7.37 7.32
CA ASP A 541 -10.03 5.92 7.19
C ASP A 541 -8.67 5.27 7.50
N TYR A 542 -8.78 4.05 8.02
CA TYR A 542 -7.74 3.39 8.80
C TYR A 542 -6.50 2.91 8.01
N PHE A 543 -6.49 3.05 6.68
CA PHE A 543 -5.40 2.62 5.81
C PHE A 543 -4.58 3.76 5.23
N VAL A 544 -4.93 5.02 5.47
CA VAL A 544 -4.17 6.14 4.90
C VAL A 544 -2.84 6.30 5.61
N ARG A 545 -1.75 5.88 4.95
CA ARG A 545 -0.39 5.95 5.47
C ARG A 545 0.21 7.34 5.29
N ASP A 546 -0.17 8.02 4.21
CA ASP A 546 0.22 9.40 3.92
C ASP A 546 -1.03 10.29 3.76
N LYS A 547 -1.47 10.84 4.89
CA LYS A 547 -2.67 11.70 4.97
C LYS A 547 -2.46 13.02 4.26
N GLU A 548 -1.25 13.58 4.33
CA GLU A 548 -0.94 14.87 3.72
C GLU A 548 -0.95 14.76 2.19
N ALA A 549 -0.33 13.71 1.63
CA ALA A 549 -0.38 13.45 0.21
C ALA A 549 -1.82 13.20 -0.27
N LEU A 550 -2.61 12.43 0.47
CA LEU A 550 -4.01 12.18 0.10
C LEU A 550 -4.85 13.47 0.14
N LEU A 551 -4.67 14.33 1.13
CA LEU A 551 -5.36 15.63 1.20
C LEU A 551 -4.94 16.57 0.07
N LYS A 552 -3.68 16.53 -0.35
CA LYS A 552 -3.20 17.29 -1.52
C LYS A 552 -3.79 16.75 -2.82
N GLU A 553 -3.87 15.43 -2.95
CA GLU A 553 -4.46 14.76 -4.10
C GLU A 553 -5.96 15.05 -4.22
N SER A 554 -6.71 14.96 -3.10
CA SER A 554 -8.13 15.29 -3.07
C SER A 554 -8.39 16.75 -3.46
N ARG A 555 -7.57 17.69 -2.96
CA ARG A 555 -7.59 19.10 -3.38
C ARG A 555 -7.39 19.27 -4.87
N SER A 556 -6.39 18.58 -5.43
CA SER A 556 -6.08 18.67 -6.85
C SER A 556 -7.24 18.17 -7.71
N LEU A 557 -7.81 17.01 -7.38
CA LEU A 557 -8.94 16.44 -8.10
C LEU A 557 -10.21 17.27 -7.95
N TYR A 558 -10.50 17.79 -6.75
CA TYR A 558 -11.65 18.68 -6.53
C TYR A 558 -11.53 19.96 -7.38
N ASN A 559 -10.35 20.58 -7.41
CA ASN A 559 -10.10 21.75 -8.25
C ASN A 559 -10.26 21.43 -9.73
N GLU A 560 -9.86 20.24 -10.17
CA GLU A 560 -10.07 19.77 -11.54
C GLU A 560 -11.56 19.66 -11.88
N ILE A 561 -12.34 18.98 -11.04
CA ILE A 561 -13.80 18.85 -11.18
C ILE A 561 -14.48 20.23 -11.23
N CYS A 562 -14.14 21.12 -10.29
CA CYS A 562 -14.69 22.48 -10.24
C CYS A 562 -14.36 23.28 -11.49
N ASN A 563 -13.10 23.23 -11.96
CA ASN A 563 -12.68 23.91 -13.18
C ASN A 563 -13.42 23.37 -14.41
N GLN A 564 -13.60 22.05 -14.52
CA GLN A 564 -14.35 21.43 -15.61
C GLN A 564 -15.84 21.83 -15.57
N CYS A 565 -16.49 21.76 -14.40
CA CYS A 565 -17.89 22.18 -14.23
C CYS A 565 -18.10 23.67 -14.58
N LEU A 566 -17.24 24.56 -14.08
CA LEU A 566 -17.40 26.01 -14.30
C LEU A 566 -17.16 26.43 -15.75
N LYS A 567 -16.25 25.77 -16.47
CA LYS A 567 -16.02 26.02 -17.91
C LYS A 567 -17.29 25.74 -18.74
N GLY A 568 -18.02 24.68 -18.42
CA GLY A 568 -19.24 24.27 -19.13
C GLY A 568 -20.47 25.12 -18.80
N VAL A 569 -20.66 25.46 -17.51
CA VAL A 569 -21.90 26.12 -17.01
C VAL A 569 -21.95 27.63 -17.29
N ILE A 570 -20.81 28.33 -17.38
CA ILE A 570 -20.76 29.81 -17.39
C ILE A 570 -20.99 30.43 -18.79
N LYS A 571 -20.92 29.67 -19.89
CA LYS A 571 -21.09 30.25 -21.22
C LYS A 571 -22.59 30.39 -21.53
N ARG A 572 -23.08 31.63 -21.38
CA ARG A 572 -24.35 32.28 -21.82
C ARG A 572 -25.52 31.39 -22.28
N PRO A 573 -26.78 31.72 -21.89
CA PRO A 573 -27.96 31.03 -22.41
C PRO A 573 -27.96 31.04 -23.95
N ILE A 574 -28.10 29.86 -24.55
CA ILE A 574 -28.14 29.70 -26.01
C ILE A 574 -29.51 30.21 -26.47
N THR A 575 -29.56 31.46 -26.93
CA THR A 575 -30.73 31.97 -27.63
C THR A 575 -30.75 31.39 -29.05
N LEU A 576 -31.75 30.56 -29.34
CA LEU A 576 -32.12 30.25 -30.72
C LEU A 576 -32.44 31.60 -31.38
N LYS A 577 -31.66 31.98 -32.40
CA LYS A 577 -31.92 33.22 -33.13
C LYS A 577 -33.30 33.12 -33.79
N LYS A 578 -34.34 33.65 -33.14
CA LYS A 578 -35.62 33.90 -33.81
C LYS A 578 -35.32 34.87 -34.95
N GLY A 579 -35.46 34.41 -36.19
CA GLY A 579 -35.42 35.25 -37.36
C GLY A 579 -36.54 36.28 -37.23
N ARG A 580 -36.22 37.48 -36.74
CA ARG A 580 -37.14 38.61 -36.82
C ARG A 580 -37.25 38.97 -38.30
N GLY A 581 -38.44 38.80 -38.84
CA GLY A 581 -38.83 39.37 -40.12
C GLY A 581 -38.44 40.85 -40.15
N THR A 582 -37.76 41.21 -41.24
CA THR A 582 -37.62 42.55 -41.83
C THR A 582 -38.05 43.73 -40.97
N GLU A 583 -37.08 44.55 -40.53
CA GLU A 583 -37.22 46.01 -40.70
C GLU A 583 -35.88 46.78 -40.67
N LYS A 584 -35.75 47.57 -41.75
CA LYS A 584 -34.91 48.72 -42.14
C LYS A 584 -33.48 48.90 -41.60
N ASN A 585 -32.56 48.97 -42.58
CA ASN A 585 -31.31 49.74 -42.62
C ASN A 585 -31.18 50.82 -41.53
N GLN A 586 -30.28 50.59 -40.58
CA GLN A 586 -29.55 51.66 -39.90
C GLN A 586 -28.06 51.41 -40.07
N GLU A 587 -27.37 52.48 -40.48
CA GLU A 587 -25.96 52.53 -40.81
C GLU A 587 -25.08 51.88 -39.74
N LYS A 588 -24.13 51.05 -40.18
CA LYS A 588 -23.09 50.49 -39.32
C LYS A 588 -22.24 51.64 -38.76
N LYS A 589 -22.51 52.08 -37.53
CA LYS A 589 -21.50 52.80 -36.74
C LYS A 589 -20.35 51.83 -36.45
N ARG A 590 -19.19 52.08 -37.07
CA ARG A 590 -17.93 51.39 -36.75
C ARG A 590 -17.66 51.50 -35.24
N SER A 591 -17.37 50.35 -34.63
CA SER A 591 -16.87 50.24 -33.26
C SER A 591 -15.65 51.14 -33.04
N TRP A 592 -15.52 51.73 -31.84
CA TRP A 592 -14.39 52.56 -31.43
C TRP A 592 -13.04 51.82 -31.56
N LEU A 593 -13.02 50.50 -31.36
CA LEU A 593 -11.84 49.65 -31.57
C LEU A 593 -11.46 49.53 -33.05
N GLY A 594 -12.43 49.57 -33.95
CA GLY A 594 -12.19 49.58 -35.39
C GLY A 594 -11.68 50.92 -35.95
N LYS A 595 -11.67 51.99 -35.15
CA LYS A 595 -11.02 53.29 -35.47
C LYS A 595 -9.58 53.38 -34.95
N LEU A 596 -9.17 52.47 -34.07
CA LEU A 596 -7.86 52.50 -33.39
C LEU A 596 -6.83 51.58 -34.07
N PHE A 597 -7.29 50.61 -34.88
CA PHE A 597 -6.43 49.65 -35.59
C PHE A 597 -6.60 49.70 -37.12
N SER A 598 -7.13 50.81 -37.64
CA SER A 598 -7.06 51.22 -39.05
C SER A 598 -6.34 52.55 -39.13
#